data_AF-A0A367ZWG9-F1
#
_entry.id   AF-A0A367ZWG9-F1
#
_cell.length_a   1.000
_cell.length_b   1.000
_cell.length_c   1.000
_cell.angle_alpha   90.00
_cell.angle_beta   90.00
_cell.angle_gamma   90.00
#
_symmetry.space_group_name_H-M   'P 1'
#
loop_
_entity.id
_entity.type
_entity.pdbx_description
1 polymer ?
#
loop_
_entity_poly.entity_id
_entity_poly.type
_entity_poly.pdbx_seq_one_letter_code
_entity_poly.pdbx_strand_id
1 'polypeptide(L)'
;MARRWLASLLAIGFLALPLAGLALSGEPKAEFDEFVRTLREDRRLDRIGYVVEVKLPLSKANETKIFAYAGKYFYASPDGYLTHVNHARLDRMQKAKLDVRIIDKKRLDDAREAWYLVWVGNEAEDRVLRDRFEPLFAHSHTRLIRIRPEDEDYLQFHGLRYSLVEEELLPLKTPPMTFKSPRIDLDPKIAELLPLITKEDMAATVKRLEDCVSRQVRAKGNAEAVEWLAAQFQQMPGLEVSTPTFSYSTKPLSNVVAIQKGVKDPSIVFVVIGHLDSTVGWSSSGGQAPGADDNGSGAAGVLHIASVASTLALPYTVIYCCANAEEVGLVGSKALARQLAAASGQTVKAVLNLDMIADRDDNQVAVIGNTRSNWLIDVFKDVARLYTGLESKCLYNSDIWYSDHSSFWNIGVPAILTIEGYPEMSPHYHKVTDTVANLSPALMERVARANLATLLTLNAEPRR
;
A
#
# COMPACT_ATOMS: atom_id res chain seq x y z
N MET A 1 -41.71 5.31 33.43
CA MET A 1 -41.13 3.98 33.70
C MET A 1 -41.39 3.03 32.51
N ALA A 2 -41.12 3.48 31.28
CA ALA A 2 -41.22 2.70 30.03
C ALA A 2 -39.86 2.74 29.28
N ARG A 3 -38.77 2.73 30.05
CA ARG A 3 -37.40 2.50 29.59
C ARG A 3 -37.19 0.98 29.57
N ARG A 4 -36.50 0.47 28.53
CA ARG A 4 -36.02 -0.92 28.37
C ARG A 4 -36.95 -1.90 27.64
N TRP A 5 -37.37 -1.54 26.43
CA TRP A 5 -37.48 -2.48 25.29
C TRP A 5 -36.79 -1.83 24.07
N LEU A 6 -35.55 -1.42 24.34
CA LEU A 6 -34.51 -1.29 23.34
C LEU A 6 -33.84 -2.65 23.28
N ALA A 7 -33.46 -3.01 22.06
CA ALA A 7 -32.60 -4.12 21.68
C ALA A 7 -33.29 -5.47 21.49
N SER A 8 -32.96 -6.02 20.32
CA SER A 8 -33.02 -7.44 19.97
C SER A 8 -34.36 -7.85 19.35
N LEU A 9 -34.54 -7.49 18.08
CA LEU A 9 -34.76 -8.46 17.02
C LEU A 9 -34.70 -7.73 15.67
N LEU A 10 -33.58 -7.94 14.98
CA LEU A 10 -33.49 -8.13 13.53
C LEU A 10 -33.59 -6.84 12.67
N ALA A 11 -32.55 -6.31 12.02
CA ALA A 11 -31.35 -6.93 11.45
C ALA A 11 -31.67 -8.21 10.65
N ILE A 12 -31.75 -8.08 9.32
CA ILE A 12 -31.45 -9.06 8.26
C ILE A 12 -32.37 -8.74 7.08
N GLY A 13 -31.74 -8.55 5.92
CA GLY A 13 -32.40 -8.06 4.72
C GLY A 13 -33.30 -9.04 4.01
N PHE A 14 -33.72 -8.54 2.85
CA PHE A 14 -34.37 -9.18 1.72
C PHE A 14 -35.90 -9.29 1.70
N LEU A 15 -36.39 -8.82 0.54
CA LEU A 15 -37.63 -9.12 -0.16
C LEU A 15 -38.90 -8.29 0.11
N ALA A 16 -39.16 -7.45 -0.92
CA ALA A 16 -40.41 -7.34 -1.68
C ALA A 16 -41.62 -6.60 -1.06
N LEU A 17 -42.02 -5.56 -1.80
CA LEU A 17 -43.33 -4.88 -1.98
C LEU A 17 -44.61 -5.70 -1.66
N PRO A 18 -45.81 -5.09 -1.57
CA PRO A 18 -46.18 -3.66 -1.66
C PRO A 18 -47.09 -3.15 -0.51
N LEU A 19 -47.25 -1.82 -0.52
CA LEU A 19 -48.25 -1.02 0.19
C LEU A 19 -49.65 -1.68 0.29
N ALA A 20 -50.20 -1.70 1.50
CA ALA A 20 -51.65 -1.67 1.72
C ALA A 20 -51.98 -0.78 2.91
N GLY A 21 -52.43 0.43 2.57
CA GLY A 21 -53.44 1.21 3.29
C GLY A 21 -53.32 1.35 4.79
N LEU A 22 -52.76 2.48 5.24
CA LEU A 22 -53.44 3.30 6.24
C LEU A 22 -53.03 4.75 6.02
N ALA A 23 -53.96 5.51 5.46
CA ALA A 23 -53.89 6.96 5.43
C ALA A 23 -53.92 7.46 6.87
N LEU A 24 -52.76 7.90 7.37
CA LEU A 24 -52.71 8.83 8.50
C LEU A 24 -52.51 10.22 7.94
N SER A 25 -53.50 11.04 8.28
CA SER A 25 -53.70 12.44 7.98
C SER A 25 -52.44 13.29 8.17
N GLY A 26 -52.38 14.36 7.37
CA GLY A 26 -51.23 15.22 7.11
C GLY A 26 -50.39 15.60 8.32
N GLU A 27 -49.12 15.19 8.24
CA GLU A 27 -47.87 15.70 8.81
C GLU A 27 -46.65 14.75 8.63
N PRO A 28 -46.73 13.51 8.06
CA PRO A 28 -45.51 12.71 7.82
C PRO A 28 -44.62 13.24 6.69
N LYS A 29 -45.16 14.05 5.77
CA LYS A 29 -44.44 14.41 4.54
C LYS A 29 -43.35 15.45 4.80
N ALA A 30 -43.59 16.42 5.68
CA ALA A 30 -42.58 17.42 6.02
C ALA A 30 -41.44 16.81 6.85
N GLU A 31 -41.75 15.97 7.84
CA GLU A 31 -40.73 15.27 8.63
C GLU A 31 -39.98 14.21 7.81
N PHE A 32 -40.66 13.51 6.90
CA PHE A 32 -40.02 12.58 5.98
C PHE A 32 -39.20 13.31 4.91
N ASP A 33 -39.67 14.43 4.36
CA ASP A 33 -38.92 15.24 3.40
C ASP A 33 -37.73 15.92 4.08
N GLU A 34 -37.86 16.33 5.35
CA GLU A 34 -36.76 16.82 6.19
C GLU A 34 -35.79 15.70 6.56
N PHE A 35 -36.26 14.50 6.88
CA PHE A 35 -35.43 13.32 7.12
C PHE A 35 -34.69 12.87 5.85
N VAL A 36 -35.37 12.87 4.70
CA VAL A 36 -34.78 12.57 3.38
C VAL A 36 -33.84 13.69 2.95
N ARG A 37 -34.15 14.96 3.24
CA ARG A 37 -33.26 16.11 3.02
C ARG A 37 -32.03 15.99 3.89
N THR A 38 -32.19 15.67 5.16
CA THR A 38 -31.09 15.45 6.11
C THR A 38 -30.26 14.25 5.70
N LEU A 39 -30.86 13.11 5.31
CA LEU A 39 -30.14 11.95 4.76
C LEU A 39 -29.42 12.26 3.44
N ARG A 40 -30.01 13.09 2.57
CA ARG A 40 -29.38 13.56 1.33
C ARG A 40 -28.27 14.57 1.61
N GLU A 41 -28.42 15.41 2.61
CA GLU A 41 -27.41 16.35 3.09
C GLU A 41 -26.26 15.59 3.76
N ASP A 42 -26.53 14.62 4.62
CA ASP A 42 -25.55 13.70 5.25
C ASP A 42 -24.78 12.92 4.17
N ARG A 43 -25.48 12.36 3.17
CA ARG A 43 -24.84 11.73 1.99
C ARG A 43 -24.09 12.70 1.07
N ARG A 44 -24.44 13.99 1.07
CA ARG A 44 -23.70 15.03 0.33
C ARG A 44 -22.48 15.49 1.11
N LEU A 45 -22.55 15.50 2.44
CA LEU A 45 -21.45 15.83 3.34
C LEU A 45 -20.35 14.76 3.29
N ASP A 46 -20.71 13.48 3.13
CA ASP A 46 -19.75 12.40 2.86
C ASP A 46 -18.92 12.62 1.58
N ARG A 47 -19.41 13.47 0.66
CA ARG A 47 -18.67 13.85 -0.55
C ARG A 47 -17.81 15.09 -0.34
N ILE A 48 -17.71 15.61 0.87
CA ILE A 48 -16.82 16.72 1.21
C ILE A 48 -15.59 16.17 1.93
N GLY A 49 -14.44 16.44 1.33
CA GLY A 49 -13.14 16.22 1.92
C GLY A 49 -12.67 17.48 2.63
N TYR A 50 -11.90 17.29 3.69
CA TYR A 50 -11.29 18.35 4.47
C TYR A 50 -9.81 18.04 4.64
N VAL A 51 -8.93 18.98 4.31
CA VAL A 51 -7.56 18.94 4.83
C VAL A 51 -7.56 19.67 6.15
N VAL A 52 -7.14 18.97 7.20
CA VAL A 52 -7.15 19.48 8.57
C VAL A 52 -5.78 19.35 9.21
N GLU A 53 -5.41 20.33 10.01
CA GLU A 53 -4.30 20.27 10.94
C GLU A 53 -4.82 19.85 12.32
N VAL A 54 -4.34 18.71 12.81
CA VAL A 54 -4.65 18.20 14.14
C VAL A 54 -3.51 18.60 15.07
N LYS A 55 -3.78 19.51 16.00
CA LYS A 55 -2.82 19.98 17.01
C LYS A 55 -2.75 18.99 18.16
N LEU A 56 -1.88 18.00 18.01
CA LEU A 56 -1.70 16.95 18.99
C LEU A 56 -0.21 16.74 19.22
N PRO A 57 0.30 16.96 20.45
CA PRO A 57 1.68 16.63 20.77
C PRO A 57 1.97 15.17 20.45
N LEU A 58 3.07 14.89 19.76
CA LEU A 58 3.55 13.55 19.38
C LEU A 58 3.44 12.53 20.53
N SER A 59 3.75 12.96 21.76
CA SER A 59 3.69 12.14 22.97
C SER A 59 2.28 11.69 23.37
N LYS A 60 1.24 12.51 23.13
CA LYS A 60 -0.16 12.21 23.47
C LYS A 60 -0.93 11.46 22.38
N ALA A 61 -0.44 11.46 21.15
CA ALA A 61 -1.03 10.69 20.06
C ALA A 61 -1.04 9.18 20.36
N ASN A 62 0.06 8.68 20.92
CA ASN A 62 0.17 7.29 21.34
C ASN A 62 -0.87 6.86 22.40
N GLU A 63 -1.31 7.77 23.27
CA GLU A 63 -2.28 7.51 24.34
C GLU A 63 -3.75 7.55 23.87
N THR A 64 -4.05 8.37 22.84
CA THR A 64 -5.42 8.54 22.31
C THR A 64 -5.87 7.45 21.34
N LYS A 65 -5.04 6.41 21.12
CA LYS A 65 -5.27 5.34 20.13
C LYS A 65 -5.39 5.85 18.68
N ILE A 66 -5.06 7.12 18.45
CA ILE A 66 -4.82 7.70 17.13
C ILE A 66 -3.32 7.54 16.94
N PHE A 67 -2.90 6.48 16.26
CA PHE A 67 -1.49 6.33 15.91
C PHE A 67 -1.13 7.43 14.91
N ALA A 68 -0.76 8.60 15.41
CA ALA A 68 0.23 9.43 14.73
C ALA A 68 1.55 8.69 14.91
N TYR A 69 1.70 7.60 14.15
CA TYR A 69 2.95 6.90 14.02
C TYR A 69 3.92 7.94 13.43
N ALA A 70 4.84 8.43 14.25
CA ALA A 70 5.92 9.37 13.92
C ALA A 70 5.94 9.84 12.44
N GLY A 71 5.16 10.88 12.11
CA GLY A 71 5.17 11.52 10.78
C GLY A 71 4.49 10.80 9.60
N LYS A 72 3.71 9.73 9.80
CA LYS A 72 3.34 8.77 8.72
C LYS A 72 1.93 8.86 8.10
N TYR A 73 0.98 9.59 8.68
CA TYR A 73 -0.39 9.79 8.11
C TYR A 73 -0.78 11.27 8.05
N PHE A 74 0.21 12.07 8.37
CA PHE A 74 0.06 13.33 9.02
C PHE A 74 1.34 14.11 8.75
N TYR A 75 1.26 15.20 8.01
CA TYR A 75 2.44 16.01 7.80
C TYR A 75 2.74 16.74 9.10
N ALA A 76 3.90 16.42 9.68
CA ALA A 76 4.32 17.01 10.94
C ALA A 76 4.49 18.53 10.78
N SER A 77 3.75 19.26 11.60
CA SER A 77 4.01 20.65 11.95
C SER A 77 4.56 20.67 13.39
N PRO A 78 5.13 21.79 13.88
CA PRO A 78 5.67 21.87 15.24
C PRO A 78 4.61 21.61 16.31
N ASP A 79 3.35 21.94 16.00
CA ASP A 79 2.24 21.90 16.94
C ASP A 79 1.26 20.72 16.67
N GLY A 80 1.48 19.93 15.61
CA GLY A 80 0.48 18.98 15.12
C GLY A 80 0.74 18.36 13.75
N TYR A 81 -0.33 18.12 12.99
CA TYR A 81 -0.34 17.15 11.90
C TYR A 81 -1.37 17.42 10.79
N LEU A 82 -0.99 17.51 9.51
CA LEU A 82 -1.97 17.65 8.40
C LEU A 82 -2.48 16.32 7.88
N THR A 83 -3.80 16.15 7.76
CA THR A 83 -4.42 14.96 7.14
C THR A 83 -5.65 15.32 6.32
N HIS A 84 -6.03 14.45 5.38
CA HIS A 84 -7.28 14.54 4.65
C HIS A 84 -8.33 13.59 5.23
N VAL A 85 -9.49 14.14 5.59
CA VAL A 85 -10.61 13.41 6.20
C VAL A 85 -11.94 13.75 5.53
N ASN A 86 -12.85 12.78 5.44
CA ASN A 86 -14.25 13.04 5.11
C ASN A 86 -15.03 13.65 6.29
N HIS A 87 -16.26 14.10 6.02
CA HIS A 87 -17.11 14.73 7.03
C HIS A 87 -17.35 13.85 8.27
N ALA A 88 -17.74 12.58 8.09
CA ALA A 88 -17.97 11.66 9.20
C ALA A 88 -16.75 11.46 10.12
N ARG A 89 -15.54 11.59 9.58
CA ARG A 89 -14.29 11.52 10.35
C ARG A 89 -14.00 12.82 11.08
N LEU A 90 -14.15 13.96 10.43
CA LEU A 90 -14.02 15.27 11.08
C LEU A 90 -14.96 15.35 12.29
N ASP A 91 -16.20 14.90 12.12
CA ASP A 91 -17.21 14.79 13.18
C ASP A 91 -16.74 13.93 14.35
N ARG A 92 -16.16 12.75 14.06
CA ARG A 92 -15.62 11.85 15.10
C ARG A 92 -14.44 12.49 15.84
N MET A 93 -13.56 13.19 15.13
CA MET A 93 -12.41 13.89 15.72
C MET A 93 -12.87 15.02 16.65
N GLN A 94 -13.85 15.81 16.22
CA GLN A 94 -14.45 16.88 17.02
C GLN A 94 -15.19 16.32 18.25
N LYS A 95 -15.95 15.22 18.10
CA LYS A 95 -16.59 14.51 19.24
C LYS A 95 -15.58 13.94 20.22
N ALA A 96 -14.42 13.50 19.73
CA ALA A 96 -13.28 13.09 20.55
C ALA A 96 -12.50 14.26 21.18
N LYS A 97 -12.92 15.51 20.93
CA LYS A 97 -12.31 16.75 21.43
C LYS A 97 -10.83 16.91 21.06
N LEU A 98 -10.45 16.46 19.87
CA LEU A 98 -9.14 16.77 19.31
C LEU A 98 -9.11 18.24 18.88
N ASP A 99 -7.97 18.90 19.06
CA ASP A 99 -7.75 20.24 18.52
C ASP A 99 -7.50 20.12 17.01
N VAL A 100 -8.50 20.54 16.21
CA VAL A 100 -8.50 20.38 14.75
C VAL A 100 -8.78 21.72 14.10
N ARG A 101 -7.83 22.20 13.28
CA ARG A 101 -7.97 23.36 12.40
C ARG A 101 -8.25 22.87 10.98
N ILE A 102 -9.36 23.26 10.39
CA ILE A 102 -9.62 23.03 8.96
C ILE A 102 -8.74 23.99 8.16
N ILE A 103 -7.89 23.45 7.28
CA ILE A 103 -7.02 24.23 6.38
C ILE A 103 -7.76 24.52 5.08
N ASP A 104 -8.41 23.51 4.51
CA ASP A 104 -9.21 23.65 3.29
C ASP A 104 -10.28 22.56 3.19
N LYS A 105 -11.29 22.76 2.33
CA LYS A 105 -12.33 21.78 2.03
C LYS A 105 -12.73 21.81 0.56
N LYS A 106 -13.03 20.65 0.00
CA LYS A 106 -13.52 20.53 -1.38
C LYS A 106 -14.47 19.35 -1.53
N ARG A 107 -15.18 19.30 -2.65
CA ARG A 107 -15.94 18.12 -3.03
C ARG A 107 -15.00 17.02 -3.53
N LEU A 108 -15.10 15.82 -2.97
CA LEU A 108 -14.32 14.64 -3.34
C LEU A 108 -14.62 14.16 -4.76
N ASP A 109 -15.86 14.38 -5.22
CA ASP A 109 -16.27 14.09 -6.60
C ASP A 109 -15.89 15.21 -7.59
N ASP A 110 -15.26 16.29 -7.14
CA ASP A 110 -14.68 17.31 -8.00
C ASP A 110 -13.20 17.00 -8.28
N ALA A 111 -12.95 16.40 -9.44
CA ALA A 111 -11.63 16.02 -9.92
C ALA A 111 -10.83 17.20 -10.50
N ARG A 112 -11.40 18.41 -10.59
CA ARG A 112 -10.73 19.57 -11.21
C ARG A 112 -9.54 20.07 -10.41
N GLU A 113 -9.56 19.88 -9.10
CA GLU A 113 -8.49 20.32 -8.21
C GLU A 113 -8.21 19.24 -7.18
N ALA A 114 -6.94 19.06 -6.85
CA ALA A 114 -6.50 18.14 -5.82
C ALA A 114 -5.48 18.82 -4.89
N TRP A 115 -5.38 18.29 -3.68
CA TRP A 115 -4.42 18.78 -2.71
C TRP A 115 -3.08 18.09 -2.91
N TYR A 116 -2.01 18.87 -2.92
CA TYR A 116 -0.66 18.35 -2.98
C TYR A 116 0.14 18.93 -1.84
N LEU A 117 0.99 18.10 -1.27
CA LEU A 117 2.04 18.55 -0.39
C LEU A 117 3.34 18.55 -1.17
N VAL A 118 3.98 19.70 -1.20
CA VAL A 118 5.21 19.97 -1.94
C VAL A 118 6.32 20.22 -0.94
N TRP A 119 7.45 19.55 -1.14
CA TRP A 119 8.66 19.79 -0.39
C TRP A 119 9.57 20.74 -1.17
N VAL A 120 9.96 21.81 -0.50
CA VAL A 120 10.87 22.85 -0.99
C VAL A 120 12.12 22.83 -0.12
N GLY A 121 13.24 22.42 -0.68
CA GLY A 121 14.50 22.25 0.03
C GLY A 121 15.26 23.56 0.26
N ASN A 122 14.91 24.61 -0.47
CA ASN A 122 15.55 25.93 -0.38
C ASN A 122 14.60 27.04 -0.85
N GLU A 123 15.01 28.30 -0.63
CA GLU A 123 14.23 29.47 -1.00
C GLU A 123 14.03 29.63 -2.51
N ALA A 124 14.92 29.08 -3.35
CA ALA A 124 14.74 29.13 -4.80
C ALA A 124 13.61 28.20 -5.26
N GLU A 125 13.56 26.98 -4.74
CA GLU A 125 12.46 26.03 -4.95
C GLU A 125 11.14 26.59 -4.41
N ASP A 126 11.15 27.22 -3.24
CA ASP A 126 9.95 27.85 -2.68
C ASP A 126 9.45 29.02 -3.52
N ARG A 127 10.35 29.83 -4.09
CA ARG A 127 9.96 30.87 -5.05
C ARG A 127 9.35 30.29 -6.32
N VAL A 128 9.96 29.27 -6.91
CA VAL A 128 9.41 28.59 -8.11
C VAL A 128 7.99 28.10 -7.84
N LEU A 129 7.74 27.51 -6.66
CA LEU A 129 6.38 27.12 -6.30
C LEU A 129 5.43 28.32 -6.20
N ARG A 130 5.83 29.36 -5.46
CA ARG A 130 5.00 30.55 -5.19
C ARG A 130 4.79 31.44 -6.40
N ASP A 131 5.63 31.35 -7.43
CA ASP A 131 5.46 32.08 -8.69
C ASP A 131 4.19 31.65 -9.44
N ARG A 132 3.71 30.41 -9.21
CA ARG A 132 2.53 29.86 -9.87
C ARG A 132 1.40 29.48 -8.93
N PHE A 133 1.70 29.08 -7.70
CA PHE A 133 0.70 28.54 -6.78
C PHE A 133 0.75 29.20 -5.41
N GLU A 134 -0.41 29.56 -4.88
CA GLU A 134 -0.53 30.08 -3.53
C GLU A 134 -0.62 28.91 -2.52
N PRO A 135 0.31 28.80 -1.54
CA PRO A 135 0.23 27.78 -0.51
C PRO A 135 -0.95 28.01 0.44
N LEU A 136 -1.81 27.01 0.58
CA LEU A 136 -2.88 26.95 1.59
C LEU A 136 -2.31 26.75 3.00
N PHE A 137 -1.13 26.15 3.08
CA PHE A 137 -0.36 26.00 4.31
C PHE A 137 1.12 26.04 3.95
N ALA A 138 1.91 26.71 4.79
CA ALA A 138 3.36 26.75 4.67
C ALA A 138 4.01 26.56 6.03
N HIS A 139 4.88 25.56 6.13
CA HIS A 139 5.70 25.36 7.32
C HIS A 139 7.02 24.69 6.97
N SER A 140 8.14 25.25 7.43
CA SER A 140 9.49 24.73 7.17
C SER A 140 9.68 24.49 5.66
N HIS A 141 10.03 23.26 5.27
CA HIS A 141 10.23 22.82 3.89
C HIS A 141 8.95 22.30 3.21
N THR A 142 7.77 22.46 3.82
CA THR A 142 6.52 21.84 3.32
C THR A 142 5.49 22.90 2.96
N ARG A 143 4.82 22.70 1.81
CA ARG A 143 3.75 23.56 1.30
C ARG A 143 2.54 22.70 0.95
N LEU A 144 1.36 23.01 1.48
CA LEU A 144 0.10 22.46 0.97
C LEU A 144 -0.39 23.40 -0.11
N ILE A 145 -0.63 22.88 -1.31
CA ILE A 145 -1.26 23.61 -2.39
C ILE A 145 -2.53 22.87 -2.82
N ARG A 146 -3.43 23.59 -3.48
CA ARG A 146 -4.53 22.98 -4.22
C ARG A 146 -4.43 23.44 -5.65
N ILE A 147 -4.17 22.50 -6.55
CA ILE A 147 -3.93 22.77 -7.97
C ILE A 147 -4.71 21.79 -8.82
N ARG A 148 -4.80 22.06 -10.12
CA ARG A 148 -5.37 21.09 -11.04
C ARG A 148 -4.37 19.96 -11.29
N PRO A 149 -4.81 18.70 -11.44
CA PRO A 149 -3.86 17.62 -11.66
C PRO A 149 -2.99 17.79 -12.92
N GLU A 150 -3.47 18.50 -13.95
CA GLU A 150 -2.66 18.88 -15.12
C GLU A 150 -1.51 19.85 -14.82
N ASP A 151 -1.56 20.56 -13.69
CA ASP A 151 -0.51 21.48 -13.26
C ASP A 151 0.64 20.75 -12.53
N GLU A 152 0.51 19.45 -12.26
CA GLU A 152 1.59 18.62 -11.69
C GLU A 152 2.85 18.62 -12.55
N ASP A 153 2.69 18.70 -13.87
CA ASP A 153 3.81 18.73 -14.82
C ASP A 153 4.73 19.94 -14.54
N TYR A 154 4.21 21.03 -13.99
CA TYR A 154 5.03 22.17 -13.56
C TYR A 154 5.90 21.83 -12.34
N LEU A 155 5.31 21.19 -11.32
CA LEU A 155 6.06 20.75 -10.14
C LEU A 155 7.17 19.79 -10.55
N GLN A 156 6.84 18.84 -11.42
CA GLN A 156 7.79 17.86 -11.94
C GLN A 156 8.90 18.50 -12.77
N PHE A 157 8.55 19.39 -13.71
CA PHE A 157 9.51 20.10 -14.57
C PHE A 157 10.54 20.88 -13.76
N HIS A 158 10.12 21.46 -12.64
CA HIS A 158 10.99 22.19 -11.73
C HIS A 158 11.68 21.31 -10.67
N GLY A 159 11.50 19.98 -10.74
CA GLY A 159 12.12 19.02 -9.82
C GLY A 159 11.61 19.11 -8.38
N LEU A 160 10.48 19.78 -8.14
CA LEU A 160 9.88 19.91 -6.82
C LEU A 160 9.29 18.57 -6.41
N ARG A 161 9.69 18.03 -5.26
CA ARG A 161 9.11 16.80 -4.73
C ARG A 161 7.69 17.09 -4.26
N TYR A 162 6.73 16.25 -4.63
CA TYR A 162 5.34 16.44 -4.19
C TYR A 162 4.62 15.11 -4.00
N SER A 163 3.52 15.13 -3.23
CA SER A 163 2.65 13.98 -3.04
C SER A 163 1.19 14.44 -3.00
N LEU A 164 0.32 13.66 -3.62
CA LEU A 164 -1.13 13.85 -3.54
C LEU A 164 -1.60 13.61 -2.10
N VAL A 165 -2.41 14.52 -1.56
CA VAL A 165 -3.03 14.33 -0.24
C VAL A 165 -4.30 13.51 -0.40
N GLU A 166 -4.17 12.20 -0.16
CA GLU A 166 -5.28 11.26 -0.28
C GLU A 166 -6.02 11.08 1.05
N GLU A 167 -7.25 10.54 1.00
CA GLU A 167 -7.96 10.17 2.22
C GLU A 167 -7.23 9.00 2.89
N GLU A 168 -6.55 9.27 4.00
CA GLU A 168 -5.80 8.26 4.73
C GLU A 168 -6.74 7.37 5.53
N LEU A 169 -6.71 6.05 5.33
CA LEU A 169 -7.44 5.15 6.21
C LEU A 169 -6.78 5.19 7.59
N LEU A 170 -7.39 5.92 8.55
CA LEU A 170 -7.00 5.80 9.95
C LEU A 170 -7.16 4.33 10.34
N PRO A 171 -6.10 3.63 10.81
CA PRO A 171 -6.26 2.29 11.31
C PRO A 171 -7.16 2.35 12.54
N LEU A 172 -8.43 1.97 12.37
CA LEU A 172 -9.25 1.56 13.49
C LEU A 172 -8.51 0.39 14.14
N LYS A 173 -8.34 0.42 15.46
CA LYS A 173 -7.68 -0.66 16.22
C LYS A 173 -8.15 -2.02 15.72
N THR A 174 -7.34 -2.66 14.88
CA THR A 174 -7.36 -4.10 14.76
C THR A 174 -6.78 -4.63 16.06
N PRO A 175 -7.46 -5.58 16.74
CA PRO A 175 -6.90 -6.24 17.90
C PRO A 175 -5.47 -6.68 17.57
N PRO A 176 -4.51 -6.53 18.49
CA PRO A 176 -3.18 -7.08 18.26
C PRO A 176 -3.35 -8.54 17.90
N MET A 177 -2.94 -8.92 16.69
CA MET A 177 -2.87 -10.32 16.33
C MET A 177 -1.70 -10.90 17.11
N THR A 178 -2.00 -11.72 18.11
CA THR A 178 -1.01 -12.57 18.74
C THR A 178 -0.73 -13.72 17.78
N PHE A 179 0.28 -13.56 16.93
CA PHE A 179 0.83 -14.68 16.19
C PHE A 179 1.87 -15.37 17.08
N LYS A 180 1.68 -16.65 17.37
CA LYS A 180 2.74 -17.46 17.94
C LYS A 180 3.66 -17.82 16.78
N SER A 181 4.94 -17.44 16.84
CA SER A 181 5.92 -17.85 15.84
C SER A 181 5.87 -19.38 15.68
N PRO A 182 5.75 -19.90 14.44
CA PRO A 182 5.78 -21.33 14.21
C PRO A 182 7.12 -21.89 14.69
N ARG A 183 7.12 -23.18 15.02
CA ARG A 183 8.39 -23.89 15.16
C ARG A 183 8.99 -24.02 13.76
N ILE A 184 10.24 -23.56 13.60
CA ILE A 184 10.94 -23.57 12.32
C ILE A 184 11.84 -24.80 12.33
N ASP A 185 11.32 -25.90 11.80
CA ASP A 185 12.09 -27.10 11.49
C ASP A 185 12.16 -27.24 9.96
N LEU A 186 13.18 -27.96 9.47
CA LEU A 186 13.32 -28.23 8.03
C LEU A 186 12.15 -29.11 7.55
N ASP A 187 11.36 -28.60 6.62
CA ASP A 187 10.39 -29.37 5.84
C ASP A 187 11.03 -29.76 4.51
N PRO A 188 11.30 -31.05 4.26
CA PRO A 188 11.87 -31.52 3.00
C PRO A 188 11.06 -31.10 1.78
N LYS A 189 9.73 -30.99 1.91
CA LYS A 189 8.86 -30.57 0.79
C LYS A 189 9.10 -29.12 0.40
N ILE A 190 9.32 -28.23 1.37
CA ILE A 190 9.68 -26.85 1.07
C ILE A 190 11.05 -26.84 0.38
N ALA A 191 12.02 -27.58 0.92
CA ALA A 191 13.38 -27.63 0.35
C ALA A 191 13.42 -28.15 -1.10
N GLU A 192 12.57 -29.13 -1.46
CA GLU A 192 12.45 -29.65 -2.82
C GLU A 192 11.84 -28.65 -3.82
N LEU A 193 11.02 -27.70 -3.35
CA LEU A 193 10.36 -26.71 -4.20
C LEU A 193 11.24 -25.51 -4.54
N LEU A 194 12.16 -25.11 -3.64
CA LEU A 194 12.98 -23.91 -3.83
C LEU A 194 13.83 -23.92 -5.12
N PRO A 195 14.46 -25.05 -5.52
CA PRO A 195 15.22 -25.14 -6.76
C PRO A 195 14.43 -24.82 -8.04
N LEU A 196 13.09 -24.83 -8.00
CA LEU A 196 12.25 -24.47 -9.15
C LEU A 196 12.31 -22.98 -9.49
N ILE A 197 12.70 -22.12 -8.55
CA ILE A 197 13.04 -20.72 -8.83
C ILE A 197 14.52 -20.68 -9.20
N THR A 198 14.86 -20.38 -10.46
CA THR A 198 16.25 -20.29 -10.92
C THR A 198 16.67 -18.84 -11.15
N LYS A 199 17.95 -18.54 -10.95
CA LYS A 199 18.50 -17.20 -11.24
C LYS A 199 18.39 -16.85 -12.73
N GLU A 200 18.48 -17.84 -13.61
CA GLU A 200 18.38 -17.66 -15.05
C GLU A 200 16.97 -17.20 -15.46
N ASP A 201 15.91 -17.86 -14.96
CA ASP A 201 14.53 -17.49 -15.28
C ASP A 201 14.14 -16.13 -14.67
N MET A 202 14.64 -15.85 -13.46
CA MET A 202 14.48 -14.54 -12.83
C MET A 202 15.18 -13.44 -13.62
N ALA A 203 16.45 -13.64 -14.03
CA ALA A 203 17.17 -12.66 -14.85
C ALA A 203 16.51 -12.43 -16.21
N ALA A 204 15.95 -13.47 -16.84
CA ALA A 204 15.18 -13.35 -18.07
C ALA A 204 13.90 -12.52 -17.87
N THR A 205 13.22 -12.70 -16.74
CA THR A 205 12.04 -11.92 -16.36
C THR A 205 12.39 -10.45 -16.17
N VAL A 206 13.47 -10.16 -15.42
CA VAL A 206 13.97 -8.79 -15.22
C VAL A 206 14.35 -8.17 -16.57
N LYS A 207 15.06 -8.90 -17.43
CA LYS A 207 15.42 -8.41 -18.75
C LYS A 207 14.19 -8.06 -19.59
N ARG A 208 13.14 -8.88 -19.56
CA ARG A 208 11.89 -8.57 -20.26
C ARG A 208 11.23 -7.30 -19.72
N LEU A 209 11.26 -7.05 -18.41
CA LEU A 209 10.73 -5.82 -17.82
C LEU A 209 11.60 -4.60 -18.15
N GLU A 210 12.93 -4.76 -18.21
CA GLU A 210 13.87 -3.74 -18.68
C GLU A 210 13.62 -3.35 -20.15
N ASP A 211 13.29 -4.33 -20.99
CA ASP A 211 13.02 -4.12 -22.43
C ASP A 211 11.76 -3.29 -22.72
N CYS A 212 10.92 -3.01 -21.71
CA CYS A 212 9.89 -1.98 -21.80
C CYS A 212 10.47 -0.55 -21.94
N VAL A 213 11.81 -0.38 -21.86
CA VAL A 213 12.59 0.86 -21.88
C VAL A 213 12.36 1.75 -20.65
N SER A 214 11.10 1.90 -20.24
CA SER A 214 10.67 2.65 -19.08
C SER A 214 9.31 2.14 -18.62
N ARG A 215 9.23 1.73 -17.36
CA ARG A 215 7.96 1.40 -16.68
C ARG A 215 7.46 2.56 -15.81
N GLN A 216 7.99 3.77 -16.02
CA GLN A 216 7.51 4.98 -15.34
C GLN A 216 6.03 5.21 -15.65
N VAL A 217 5.26 5.70 -14.67
CA VAL A 217 3.79 5.80 -14.74
C VAL A 217 3.22 6.54 -15.96
N ARG A 218 3.96 7.45 -16.59
CA ARG A 218 3.62 8.19 -17.81
C ARG A 218 4.12 7.48 -19.09
N ALA A 219 5.11 6.60 -19.01
CA ALA A 219 5.69 5.89 -20.16
C ALA A 219 4.76 4.81 -20.72
N LYS A 220 4.93 4.47 -22.02
CA LYS A 220 4.18 3.38 -22.67
C LYS A 220 4.53 2.01 -22.10
N GLY A 221 5.80 1.79 -21.77
CA GLY A 221 6.30 0.54 -21.23
C GLY A 221 5.67 0.14 -19.89
N ASN A 222 5.07 1.08 -19.14
CA ASN A 222 4.29 0.75 -17.94
C ASN A 222 3.06 -0.10 -18.27
N ALA A 223 2.27 0.30 -19.29
CA ALA A 223 1.11 -0.47 -19.72
C ALA A 223 1.51 -1.83 -20.30
N GLU A 224 2.60 -1.87 -21.07
CA GLU A 224 3.17 -3.11 -21.61
C GLU A 224 3.61 -4.08 -20.51
N ALA A 225 4.20 -3.56 -19.42
CA ALA A 225 4.56 -4.36 -18.25
C ALA A 225 3.33 -4.92 -17.52
N VAL A 226 2.29 -4.10 -17.34
CA VAL A 226 1.00 -4.55 -16.76
C VAL A 226 0.41 -5.70 -17.58
N GLU A 227 0.29 -5.53 -18.89
CA GLU A 227 -0.25 -6.54 -19.79
C GLU A 227 0.58 -7.83 -19.76
N TRP A 228 1.91 -7.70 -19.83
CA TRP A 228 2.81 -8.85 -19.85
C TRP A 228 2.77 -9.63 -18.53
N LEU A 229 2.87 -8.96 -17.38
CA LEU A 229 2.81 -9.60 -16.07
C LEU A 229 1.46 -10.30 -15.84
N ALA A 230 0.36 -9.65 -16.22
CA ALA A 230 -0.97 -10.26 -16.13
C ALA A 230 -1.06 -11.54 -16.97
N ALA A 231 -0.52 -11.51 -18.19
CA ALA A 231 -0.46 -12.69 -19.05
C ALA A 231 0.41 -13.81 -18.47
N GLN A 232 1.49 -13.51 -17.75
CA GLN A 232 2.29 -14.54 -17.08
C GLN A 232 1.53 -15.20 -15.93
N PHE A 233 0.85 -14.44 -15.08
CA PHE A 233 0.01 -15.02 -14.02
C PHE A 233 -1.15 -15.86 -14.59
N GLN A 234 -1.73 -15.47 -15.72
CA GLN A 234 -2.83 -16.21 -16.35
C GLN A 234 -2.43 -17.60 -16.84
N GLN A 235 -1.14 -17.84 -17.08
CA GLN A 235 -0.62 -19.16 -17.46
C GLN A 235 -0.46 -20.10 -16.25
N MET A 236 -0.56 -19.58 -15.03
CA MET A 236 -0.37 -20.35 -13.81
C MET A 236 -1.69 -20.98 -13.33
N PRO A 237 -1.68 -22.23 -12.87
CA PRO A 237 -2.90 -22.92 -12.46
C PRO A 237 -3.51 -22.30 -11.20
N GLY A 238 -4.84 -22.22 -11.16
CA GLY A 238 -5.58 -21.85 -9.95
C GLY A 238 -5.48 -20.39 -9.53
N LEU A 239 -4.94 -19.50 -10.37
CA LEU A 239 -4.88 -18.06 -10.12
C LEU A 239 -6.06 -17.32 -10.75
N GLU A 240 -6.76 -16.53 -9.94
CA GLU A 240 -7.72 -15.53 -10.41
C GLU A 240 -6.99 -14.21 -10.66
N VAL A 241 -6.77 -13.88 -11.94
CA VAL A 241 -5.97 -12.71 -12.34
C VAL A 241 -6.87 -11.52 -12.67
N SER A 242 -6.49 -10.34 -12.18
CA SER A 242 -7.18 -9.08 -12.45
C SER A 242 -6.19 -7.91 -12.48
N THR A 243 -6.59 -6.81 -13.11
CA THR A 243 -5.81 -5.57 -13.18
C THR A 243 -6.58 -4.40 -12.60
N PRO A 244 -6.85 -4.38 -11.27
CA PRO A 244 -7.70 -3.37 -10.66
C PRO A 244 -7.14 -1.97 -10.91
N THR A 245 -8.00 -1.10 -11.43
CA THR A 245 -7.64 0.26 -11.82
C THR A 245 -7.75 1.23 -10.66
N PHE A 246 -6.81 2.15 -10.56
CA PHE A 246 -6.84 3.31 -9.68
C PHE A 246 -6.40 4.56 -10.46
N SER A 247 -6.65 5.74 -9.89
CA SER A 247 -6.26 7.00 -10.51
C SER A 247 -4.99 7.53 -9.87
N TYR A 248 -4.01 7.88 -10.69
CA TYR A 248 -2.92 8.78 -10.31
C TYR A 248 -3.08 10.05 -11.14
N SER A 249 -3.29 11.20 -10.48
CA SER A 249 -3.67 12.44 -11.18
C SER A 249 -4.96 12.20 -12.01
N THR A 250 -4.94 12.53 -13.31
CA THR A 250 -6.01 12.20 -14.27
C THR A 250 -5.79 10.87 -15.01
N LYS A 251 -4.67 10.17 -14.78
CA LYS A 251 -4.31 8.97 -15.52
C LYS A 251 -4.80 7.71 -14.78
N PRO A 252 -5.59 6.83 -15.43
CA PRO A 252 -5.87 5.51 -14.90
C PRO A 252 -4.61 4.64 -15.01
N LEU A 253 -4.26 3.99 -13.90
CA LEU A 253 -3.20 2.99 -13.79
C LEU A 253 -3.77 1.71 -13.18
N SER A 254 -3.04 0.61 -13.30
CA SER A 254 -3.47 -0.69 -12.79
C SER A 254 -2.35 -1.38 -12.04
N ASN A 255 -2.69 -1.98 -10.90
CA ASN A 255 -1.90 -3.07 -10.33
C ASN A 255 -2.13 -4.33 -11.17
N VAL A 256 -1.22 -5.29 -11.07
CA VAL A 256 -1.44 -6.67 -11.54
C VAL A 256 -1.63 -7.54 -10.31
N VAL A 257 -2.80 -8.16 -10.16
CA VAL A 257 -3.16 -8.95 -8.98
C VAL A 257 -3.58 -10.35 -9.39
N ALA A 258 -2.95 -11.36 -8.80
CA ALA A 258 -3.31 -12.76 -8.96
C ALA A 258 -3.66 -13.38 -7.60
N ILE A 259 -4.83 -13.99 -7.49
CA ILE A 259 -5.34 -14.54 -6.24
C ILE A 259 -5.38 -16.07 -6.33
N GLN A 260 -4.63 -16.73 -5.43
CA GLN A 260 -4.73 -18.16 -5.19
C GLN A 260 -5.64 -18.41 -3.99
N LYS A 261 -6.81 -19.02 -4.20
CA LYS A 261 -7.76 -19.28 -3.12
C LYS A 261 -7.29 -20.42 -2.21
N GLY A 262 -7.39 -20.19 -0.90
CA GLY A 262 -7.06 -21.20 0.10
C GLY A 262 -8.06 -22.36 0.15
N VAL A 263 -7.56 -23.58 0.32
CA VAL A 263 -8.39 -24.81 0.34
C VAL A 263 -9.00 -25.13 1.71
N LYS A 264 -8.50 -24.53 2.81
CA LYS A 264 -8.97 -24.80 4.17
C LYS A 264 -9.72 -23.61 4.77
N ASP A 265 -9.10 -22.43 4.76
CA ASP A 265 -9.68 -21.19 5.23
C ASP A 265 -9.36 -20.05 4.25
N PRO A 266 -10.22 -19.82 3.24
CA PRO A 266 -9.99 -18.76 2.26
C PRO A 266 -10.14 -17.35 2.85
N SER A 267 -10.60 -17.21 4.10
CA SER A 267 -10.68 -15.91 4.80
C SER A 267 -9.31 -15.43 5.29
N ILE A 268 -8.35 -16.34 5.47
CA ILE A 268 -6.98 -16.00 5.85
C ILE A 268 -6.21 -15.62 4.60
N VAL A 269 -5.62 -14.42 4.59
CA VAL A 269 -4.93 -13.88 3.42
C VAL A 269 -3.47 -13.56 3.76
N PHE A 270 -2.55 -14.00 2.92
CA PHE A 270 -1.17 -13.50 2.86
C PHE A 270 -0.96 -12.74 1.56
N VAL A 271 -0.13 -11.71 1.58
CA VAL A 271 0.19 -10.92 0.38
C VAL A 271 1.69 -11.04 0.08
N VAL A 272 2.02 -11.30 -1.17
CA VAL A 272 3.39 -11.19 -1.71
C VAL A 272 3.38 -10.08 -2.74
N ILE A 273 4.19 -9.05 -2.53
CA ILE A 273 4.12 -7.80 -3.30
C ILE A 273 5.51 -7.28 -3.67
N GLY A 274 5.58 -6.58 -4.79
CA GLY A 274 6.70 -5.76 -5.27
C GLY A 274 6.17 -4.83 -6.34
N HIS A 275 6.78 -3.68 -6.59
CA HIS A 275 6.25 -2.74 -7.58
C HIS A 275 6.78 -3.04 -8.99
N LEU A 276 5.97 -2.70 -9.99
CA LEU A 276 6.26 -2.91 -11.40
C LEU A 276 6.77 -1.64 -12.08
N ASP A 277 6.46 -0.46 -11.54
CA ASP A 277 6.94 0.79 -12.13
C ASP A 277 8.42 1.00 -11.84
N SER A 278 8.99 1.98 -12.53
CA SER A 278 10.41 2.32 -12.46
C SER A 278 10.58 3.83 -12.62
N THR A 279 11.68 4.38 -12.12
CA THR A 279 12.00 5.79 -12.33
C THR A 279 13.51 6.01 -12.51
N VAL A 280 13.88 7.18 -13.04
CA VAL A 280 15.27 7.69 -12.96
C VAL A 280 15.32 8.99 -12.15
N GLY A 281 14.46 9.05 -11.14
CA GLY A 281 14.24 10.21 -10.30
C GLY A 281 13.12 11.13 -10.80
N TRP A 282 12.77 12.07 -9.92
CA TRP A 282 11.56 12.88 -10.01
C TRP A 282 11.43 13.74 -11.27
N SER A 283 12.56 14.18 -11.86
CA SER A 283 12.58 15.08 -13.02
C SER A 283 12.39 14.40 -14.38
N SER A 284 12.24 13.07 -14.42
CA SER A 284 12.18 12.34 -15.69
C SER A 284 10.74 12.19 -16.24
N SER A 285 10.45 12.91 -17.32
CA SER A 285 9.16 12.86 -18.03
C SER A 285 9.09 11.65 -18.99
N GLY A 286 9.11 10.43 -18.45
CA GLY A 286 8.92 9.19 -19.23
C GLY A 286 10.11 8.80 -20.13
N GLY A 287 11.31 9.29 -19.82
CA GLY A 287 12.56 8.86 -20.45
C GLY A 287 12.95 7.42 -20.08
N GLN A 288 14.12 6.97 -20.56
CA GLN A 288 14.64 5.63 -20.25
C GLN A 288 14.75 5.44 -18.73
N ALA A 289 14.07 4.43 -18.22
CA ALA A 289 14.09 4.02 -16.81
C ALA A 289 14.05 2.50 -16.78
N PRO A 290 15.20 1.83 -16.96
CA PRO A 290 15.19 0.39 -17.16
C PRO A 290 14.78 -0.35 -15.89
N GLY A 291 15.13 0.16 -14.70
CA GLY A 291 14.58 -0.28 -13.41
C GLY A 291 14.79 -1.77 -13.16
N ALA A 292 15.96 -2.30 -13.50
CA ALA A 292 16.19 -3.74 -13.46
C ALA A 292 16.22 -4.27 -12.02
N ASP A 293 16.98 -3.62 -11.16
CA ASP A 293 16.95 -3.85 -9.72
C ASP A 293 15.70 -3.23 -9.09
N ASP A 294 15.41 -1.97 -9.42
CA ASP A 294 14.34 -1.15 -8.83
C ASP A 294 13.17 -0.88 -9.81
N ASN A 295 12.08 -1.65 -9.75
CA ASN A 295 11.92 -2.89 -8.99
C ASN A 295 11.57 -4.09 -9.89
N GLY A 296 12.28 -4.17 -11.02
CA GLY A 296 12.19 -5.34 -11.90
C GLY A 296 12.52 -6.64 -11.16
N SER A 297 13.49 -6.60 -10.24
CA SER A 297 13.94 -7.73 -9.44
C SER A 297 12.87 -8.24 -8.47
N GLY A 298 12.21 -7.35 -7.72
CA GLY A 298 11.12 -7.71 -6.81
C GLY A 298 9.88 -8.15 -7.56
N ALA A 299 9.50 -7.50 -8.66
CA ALA A 299 8.42 -7.95 -9.53
C ALA A 299 8.67 -9.35 -10.10
N ALA A 300 9.91 -9.65 -10.50
CA ALA A 300 10.32 -11.00 -10.88
C ALA A 300 10.20 -11.97 -9.70
N GLY A 301 10.64 -11.58 -8.51
CA GLY A 301 10.46 -12.33 -7.26
C GLY A 301 9.01 -12.73 -7.02
N VAL A 302 8.05 -11.79 -7.09
CA VAL A 302 6.61 -12.07 -6.93
C VAL A 302 6.14 -13.10 -7.96
N LEU A 303 6.49 -12.91 -9.23
CA LEU A 303 6.07 -13.79 -10.32
C LEU A 303 6.58 -15.22 -10.12
N HIS A 304 7.87 -15.37 -9.79
CA HIS A 304 8.49 -16.69 -9.60
C HIS A 304 8.01 -17.39 -8.33
N ILE A 305 7.77 -16.66 -7.24
CA ILE A 305 7.11 -17.20 -6.04
C ILE A 305 5.72 -17.75 -6.40
N ALA A 306 4.92 -16.99 -7.16
CA ALA A 306 3.59 -17.43 -7.60
C ALA A 306 3.66 -18.67 -8.50
N SER A 307 4.65 -18.75 -9.40
CA SER A 307 4.82 -19.89 -10.32
C SER A 307 4.97 -21.23 -9.59
N VAL A 308 5.62 -21.22 -8.42
CA VAL A 308 5.81 -22.42 -7.59
C VAL A 308 4.65 -22.60 -6.62
N ALA A 309 4.27 -21.56 -5.89
CA ALA A 309 3.25 -21.68 -4.84
C ALA A 309 1.85 -21.99 -5.41
N SER A 310 1.53 -21.54 -6.63
CA SER A 310 0.25 -21.81 -7.30
C SER A 310 0.01 -23.29 -7.63
N THR A 311 1.07 -24.10 -7.73
CA THR A 311 0.94 -25.55 -7.96
C THR A 311 0.53 -26.31 -6.70
N LEU A 312 0.42 -25.63 -5.55
CA LEU A 312 0.13 -26.22 -4.25
C LEU A 312 -1.31 -25.91 -3.80
N ALA A 313 -1.89 -26.85 -3.03
CA ALA A 313 -3.14 -26.62 -2.31
C ALA A 313 -2.85 -25.94 -0.95
N LEU A 314 -2.69 -24.62 -0.96
CA LEU A 314 -2.43 -23.84 0.25
C LEU A 314 -3.71 -23.70 1.09
N PRO A 315 -3.66 -23.84 2.43
CA PRO A 315 -4.85 -23.75 3.29
C PRO A 315 -5.32 -22.31 3.53
N TYR A 316 -4.57 -21.32 3.09
CA TYR A 316 -4.93 -19.90 3.13
C TYR A 316 -4.92 -19.32 1.71
N THR A 317 -5.54 -18.18 1.54
CA THR A 317 -5.49 -17.41 0.30
C THR A 317 -4.16 -16.66 0.21
N VAL A 318 -3.55 -16.65 -0.98
CA VAL A 318 -2.39 -15.81 -1.28
C VAL A 318 -2.75 -14.83 -2.38
N ILE A 319 -2.40 -13.57 -2.16
CA ILE A 319 -2.49 -12.51 -3.17
C ILE A 319 -1.08 -12.18 -3.62
N TYR A 320 -0.79 -12.42 -4.90
CA TYR A 320 0.43 -11.98 -5.55
C TYR A 320 0.13 -10.66 -6.26
N CYS A 321 0.89 -9.62 -5.95
CA CYS A 321 0.66 -8.29 -6.50
C CYS A 321 1.94 -7.70 -7.07
N CYS A 322 1.91 -7.33 -8.35
CA CYS A 322 2.85 -6.35 -8.87
C CYS A 322 2.16 -4.97 -8.78
N ALA A 323 2.51 -4.18 -7.76
CA ALA A 323 1.91 -2.87 -7.54
C ALA A 323 2.42 -1.86 -8.57
N ASN A 324 1.64 -0.83 -8.88
CA ASN A 324 2.05 0.21 -9.82
C ASN A 324 2.04 1.57 -9.11
N ALA A 325 2.79 2.53 -9.64
CA ALA A 325 2.91 3.88 -9.09
C ALA A 325 3.44 3.91 -7.64
N GLU A 326 4.42 3.06 -7.33
CA GLU A 326 5.19 3.13 -6.08
C GLU A 326 6.00 4.42 -6.04
N GLU A 327 6.69 4.72 -7.14
CA GLU A 327 7.71 5.77 -7.24
C GLU A 327 7.15 7.19 -7.15
N VAL A 328 5.83 7.30 -7.26
CA VAL A 328 5.07 8.54 -7.16
C VAL A 328 4.20 8.61 -5.90
N GLY A 329 4.48 7.73 -4.93
CA GLY A 329 3.92 7.79 -3.58
C GLY A 329 3.06 6.60 -3.17
N LEU A 330 3.46 5.38 -3.54
CA LEU A 330 2.84 4.11 -3.09
C LEU A 330 1.37 3.97 -3.52
N VAL A 331 0.99 4.57 -4.66
CA VAL A 331 -0.43 4.77 -5.02
C VAL A 331 -1.14 3.43 -5.22
N GLY A 332 -0.50 2.50 -5.93
CA GLY A 332 -1.05 1.18 -6.18
C GLY A 332 -1.18 0.32 -4.93
N SER A 333 -0.17 0.28 -4.06
CA SER A 333 -0.26 -0.50 -2.81
C SER A 333 -1.22 0.12 -1.81
N LYS A 334 -1.35 1.45 -1.74
CA LYS A 334 -2.41 2.14 -0.97
C LYS A 334 -3.79 1.75 -1.48
N ALA A 335 -3.99 1.71 -2.80
CA ALA A 335 -5.26 1.28 -3.38
C ALA A 335 -5.59 -0.18 -3.00
N LEU A 336 -4.61 -1.09 -3.09
CA LEU A 336 -4.79 -2.49 -2.68
C LEU A 336 -5.08 -2.61 -1.17
N ALA A 337 -4.31 -1.94 -0.32
CA ALA A 337 -4.52 -1.95 1.13
C ALA A 337 -5.92 -1.42 1.50
N ARG A 338 -6.39 -0.36 0.83
CA ARG A 338 -7.76 0.16 1.01
C ARG A 338 -8.82 -0.86 0.60
N GLN A 339 -8.64 -1.51 -0.54
CA GLN A 339 -9.56 -2.55 -1.01
C GLN A 339 -9.65 -3.72 -0.01
N LEU A 340 -8.50 -4.19 0.49
CA LEU A 340 -8.45 -5.29 1.45
C LEU A 340 -9.01 -4.91 2.82
N ALA A 341 -8.79 -3.68 3.28
CA ALA A 341 -9.38 -3.18 4.53
C ALA A 341 -10.91 -3.02 4.43
N ALA A 342 -11.44 -2.77 3.23
CA ALA A 342 -12.88 -2.67 2.98
C ALA A 342 -13.55 -4.05 2.75
N ALA A 343 -12.79 -5.09 2.42
CA ALA A 343 -13.31 -6.43 2.17
C ALA A 343 -13.81 -7.07 3.48
N SER A 344 -15.12 -7.33 3.56
CA SER A 344 -15.69 -8.05 4.70
C SER A 344 -15.37 -9.54 4.62
N GLY A 345 -15.06 -10.15 5.76
CA GLY A 345 -14.85 -11.60 5.86
C GLY A 345 -13.47 -12.09 5.40
N GLN A 346 -12.52 -11.19 5.13
CA GLN A 346 -11.10 -11.54 4.92
C GLN A 346 -10.24 -10.94 6.04
N THR A 347 -9.18 -11.66 6.42
CA THR A 347 -8.18 -11.22 7.40
C THR A 347 -6.80 -11.35 6.76
N VAL A 348 -6.21 -10.21 6.41
CA VAL A 348 -4.81 -10.17 5.95
C VAL A 348 -3.88 -10.37 7.15
N LYS A 349 -3.13 -11.46 7.14
CA LYS A 349 -2.24 -11.86 8.25
C LYS A 349 -0.86 -11.23 8.18
N ALA A 350 -0.27 -11.23 7.00
CA ALA A 350 1.05 -10.70 6.77
C ALA A 350 1.26 -10.34 5.29
N VAL A 351 2.20 -9.43 5.07
CA VAL A 351 2.68 -9.05 3.74
C VAL A 351 4.20 -9.25 3.66
N LEU A 352 4.63 -9.92 2.59
CA LEU A 352 6.03 -10.05 2.18
C LEU A 352 6.24 -9.10 1.00
N ASN A 353 6.98 -8.01 1.22
CA ASN A 353 7.30 -7.05 0.18
C ASN A 353 8.74 -7.25 -0.30
N LEU A 354 8.93 -7.44 -1.60
CA LEU A 354 10.22 -7.60 -2.26
C LEU A 354 10.52 -6.32 -3.04
N ASP A 355 11.60 -5.63 -2.67
CA ASP A 355 11.99 -4.38 -3.30
C ASP A 355 13.50 -4.26 -3.33
N MET A 356 14.07 -4.15 -4.54
CA MET A 356 15.51 -4.19 -4.82
C MET A 356 16.19 -5.41 -4.16
N ILE A 357 16.21 -6.52 -4.90
CA ILE A 357 16.72 -7.80 -4.39
C ILE A 357 17.89 -8.33 -5.24
N ALA A 358 18.48 -7.53 -6.12
CA ALA A 358 19.46 -7.99 -7.10
C ALA A 358 20.75 -7.16 -7.34
N ASP A 359 21.22 -6.24 -6.50
CA ASP A 359 22.50 -5.50 -6.57
C ASP A 359 23.72 -6.39 -6.23
N ARG A 360 24.28 -6.28 -5.02
CA ARG A 360 25.58 -6.91 -4.66
C ARG A 360 25.42 -8.21 -3.88
N ASP A 361 26.11 -9.26 -4.31
CA ASP A 361 26.15 -10.51 -3.57
C ASP A 361 27.14 -10.48 -2.39
N ASP A 362 26.66 -10.08 -1.22
CA ASP A 362 27.37 -10.30 0.05
C ASP A 362 26.68 -11.34 0.95
N ASN A 363 25.77 -12.15 0.38
CA ASN A 363 24.91 -13.10 1.09
C ASN A 363 24.06 -12.46 2.21
N GLN A 364 23.77 -11.16 2.14
CA GLN A 364 22.92 -10.47 3.12
C GLN A 364 21.66 -9.88 2.49
N VAL A 365 20.59 -9.84 3.28
CA VAL A 365 19.37 -9.08 2.97
C VAL A 365 18.93 -8.31 4.21
N ALA A 366 18.53 -7.06 4.04
CA ALA A 366 17.89 -6.31 5.10
C ALA A 366 16.41 -6.69 5.18
N VAL A 367 15.94 -6.92 6.41
CA VAL A 367 14.55 -7.30 6.68
C VAL A 367 13.95 -6.27 7.61
N ILE A 368 13.09 -5.43 7.05
CA ILE A 368 12.59 -4.23 7.69
C ILE A 368 11.14 -4.44 8.10
N GLY A 369 10.82 -4.12 9.36
CA GLY A 369 9.47 -4.26 9.90
C GLY A 369 9.20 -3.31 11.07
N ASN A 370 7.94 -2.96 11.27
CA ASN A 370 7.49 -2.27 12.49
C ASN A 370 7.25 -3.27 13.65
N THR A 371 6.88 -2.77 14.84
CA THR A 371 6.63 -3.61 16.03
C THR A 371 5.61 -4.72 15.81
N ARG A 372 4.58 -4.51 14.97
CA ARG A 372 3.57 -5.53 14.63
C ARG A 372 4.12 -6.64 13.73
N SER A 373 5.26 -6.38 13.10
CA SER A 373 5.91 -7.24 12.12
C SER A 373 7.15 -7.95 12.70
N ASN A 374 7.53 -7.68 13.96
CA ASN A 374 8.68 -8.33 14.61
C ASN A 374 8.66 -9.85 14.49
N TRP A 375 7.50 -10.47 14.74
CA TRP A 375 7.34 -11.92 14.63
C TRP A 375 7.60 -12.43 13.20
N LEU A 376 7.24 -11.63 12.19
CA LEU A 376 7.42 -11.98 10.78
C LEU A 376 8.88 -11.81 10.36
N ILE A 377 9.57 -10.79 10.88
CA ILE A 377 11.04 -10.64 10.73
C ILE A 377 11.74 -11.87 11.31
N ASP A 378 11.37 -12.30 12.52
CA ASP A 378 12.01 -13.43 13.18
C ASP A 378 11.78 -14.73 12.39
N VAL A 379 10.55 -14.97 11.91
CA VAL A 379 10.25 -16.11 11.05
C VAL A 379 11.07 -16.06 9.76
N PHE A 380 11.09 -14.92 9.06
CA PHE A 380 11.86 -14.78 7.83
C PHE A 380 13.34 -15.04 8.06
N LYS A 381 13.95 -14.44 9.09
CA LYS A 381 15.37 -14.61 9.42
C LYS A 381 15.75 -16.07 9.60
N ASP A 382 14.96 -16.79 10.40
CA ASP A 382 15.25 -18.18 10.73
C ASP A 382 15.02 -19.09 9.51
N VAL A 383 13.97 -18.83 8.72
CA VAL A 383 13.68 -19.55 7.46
C VAL A 383 14.74 -19.28 6.39
N ALA A 384 15.13 -18.03 6.17
CA ALA A 384 16.14 -17.63 5.21
C ALA A 384 17.47 -18.34 5.51
N ARG A 385 17.91 -18.31 6.77
CA ARG A 385 19.12 -19.01 7.21
C ARG A 385 19.01 -20.52 6.98
N LEU A 386 17.87 -21.13 7.31
CA LEU A 386 17.67 -22.57 7.24
C LEU A 386 17.66 -23.09 5.80
N TYR A 387 16.95 -22.41 4.89
CA TYR A 387 16.67 -22.92 3.56
C TYR A 387 17.62 -22.41 2.47
N THR A 388 18.16 -21.20 2.62
CA THR A 388 18.99 -20.58 1.58
C THR A 388 20.39 -20.17 2.08
N GLY A 389 20.64 -20.26 3.39
CA GLY A 389 21.88 -19.77 4.00
C GLY A 389 22.04 -18.25 3.98
N LEU A 390 20.99 -17.53 3.58
CA LEU A 390 20.97 -16.08 3.47
C LEU A 390 20.98 -15.44 4.86
N GLU A 391 21.90 -14.50 5.09
CA GLU A 391 21.96 -13.75 6.34
C GLU A 391 20.97 -12.59 6.33
N SER A 392 20.23 -12.41 7.42
CA SER A 392 19.26 -11.33 7.54
C SER A 392 19.75 -10.23 8.48
N LYS A 393 19.89 -9.02 7.95
CA LYS A 393 20.07 -7.80 8.73
C LYS A 393 18.70 -7.27 9.18
N CYS A 394 18.24 -7.72 10.33
CA CYS A 394 16.92 -7.38 10.85
C CYS A 394 16.86 -5.95 11.38
N LEU A 395 15.90 -5.18 10.88
CA LEU A 395 15.68 -3.78 11.22
C LEU A 395 14.24 -3.60 11.73
N TYR A 396 14.12 -3.52 13.06
CA TYR A 396 12.86 -3.28 13.76
C TYR A 396 12.56 -1.78 13.82
N ASN A 397 12.48 -1.13 12.66
CA ASN A 397 12.38 0.31 12.53
C ASN A 397 11.14 0.71 11.75
N SER A 398 10.18 1.30 12.44
CA SER A 398 8.95 1.77 11.80
C SER A 398 9.15 2.99 10.92
N ASP A 399 10.26 3.73 11.05
CA ASP A 399 10.54 4.97 10.33
C ASP A 399 11.08 4.74 8.92
N ILE A 400 11.26 3.47 8.55
CA ILE A 400 11.61 3.06 7.20
C ILE A 400 10.32 2.63 6.50
N TRP A 401 9.71 3.54 5.74
CA TRP A 401 8.38 3.37 5.14
C TRP A 401 8.37 3.56 3.62
N TYR A 402 9.53 3.70 3.00
CA TYR A 402 9.70 4.15 1.61
C TYR A 402 9.32 3.11 0.53
N SER A 403 8.53 2.09 0.85
CA SER A 403 8.10 1.06 -0.10
C SER A 403 6.73 0.49 0.29
N ASP A 404 6.14 -0.35 -0.57
CA ASP A 404 4.74 -0.79 -0.53
C ASP A 404 4.29 -1.47 0.77
N HIS A 405 5.22 -2.10 1.51
CA HIS A 405 4.94 -2.66 2.83
C HIS A 405 4.28 -1.65 3.81
N SER A 406 4.63 -0.36 3.68
CA SER A 406 4.11 0.69 4.56
C SER A 406 2.61 0.94 4.35
N SER A 407 2.10 0.76 3.14
CA SER A 407 0.65 0.83 2.83
C SER A 407 -0.16 -0.16 3.66
N PHE A 408 0.43 -1.29 4.05
CA PHE A 408 -0.21 -2.30 4.90
C PHE A 408 -0.05 -2.02 6.39
N TRP A 409 1.08 -1.45 6.80
CA TRP A 409 1.20 -0.88 8.14
C TRP A 409 0.11 0.17 8.40
N ASN A 410 -0.28 0.90 7.34
CA ASN A 410 -1.33 1.91 7.39
C ASN A 410 -2.71 1.40 7.79
N ILE A 411 -2.98 0.12 7.55
CA ILE A 411 -4.21 -0.56 7.96
C ILE A 411 -3.99 -1.53 9.13
N GLY A 412 -2.82 -1.46 9.78
CA GLY A 412 -2.46 -2.25 10.96
C GLY A 412 -2.08 -3.71 10.66
N VAL A 413 -1.82 -4.05 9.41
CA VAL A 413 -1.39 -5.38 8.95
C VAL A 413 0.13 -5.51 9.11
N PRO A 414 0.63 -6.61 9.70
CA PRO A 414 2.07 -6.92 9.71
C PRO A 414 2.62 -7.01 8.29
N ALA A 415 3.74 -6.33 8.01
CA ALA A 415 4.39 -6.37 6.71
C ALA A 415 5.90 -6.25 6.91
N ILE A 416 6.67 -7.03 6.15
CA ILE A 416 8.12 -6.86 6.07
C ILE A 416 8.54 -6.44 4.67
N LEU A 417 9.61 -5.66 4.60
CA LEU A 417 10.36 -5.40 3.38
C LEU A 417 11.65 -6.22 3.40
N THR A 418 11.87 -7.01 2.36
CA THR A 418 13.16 -7.61 2.06
C THR A 418 13.83 -6.79 0.97
N ILE A 419 14.92 -6.13 1.32
CA ILE A 419 15.67 -5.21 0.47
C ILE A 419 17.15 -5.45 0.65
N GLU A 420 17.92 -5.29 -0.39
CA GLU A 420 19.38 -5.39 -0.32
C GLU A 420 20.06 -4.09 0.12
N GLY A 421 21.37 -4.17 0.35
CA GLY A 421 22.25 -3.01 0.51
C GLY A 421 22.03 -2.15 1.77
N TYR A 422 20.88 -2.20 2.45
CA TYR A 422 20.52 -1.17 3.43
C TYR A 422 21.53 -1.00 4.59
N PRO A 423 21.95 0.25 4.93
CA PRO A 423 21.48 1.53 4.38
C PRO A 423 22.20 2.00 3.10
N GLU A 424 23.18 1.25 2.60
CA GLU A 424 23.94 1.55 1.38
C GLU A 424 23.18 1.04 0.15
N MET A 425 22.39 1.92 -0.46
CA MET A 425 21.66 1.58 -1.70
C MET A 425 22.59 1.34 -2.88
N SER A 426 22.11 0.58 -3.87
CA SER A 426 22.82 0.40 -5.14
C SER A 426 23.27 1.74 -5.72
N PRO A 427 24.51 1.87 -6.24
CA PRO A 427 24.94 3.07 -6.94
C PRO A 427 24.12 3.33 -8.22
N HIS A 428 23.31 2.36 -8.68
CA HIS A 428 22.47 2.46 -9.85
C HIS A 428 21.01 2.86 -9.56
N TYR A 429 20.59 2.88 -8.28
CA TYR A 429 19.25 3.27 -7.84
C TYR A 429 18.78 4.58 -8.49
N HIS A 430 17.58 4.56 -9.09
CA HIS A 430 16.98 5.68 -9.82
C HIS A 430 17.86 6.26 -10.95
N LYS A 431 18.61 5.42 -11.66
CA LYS A 431 19.45 5.84 -12.80
C LYS A 431 19.21 4.97 -14.02
N VAL A 432 19.54 5.53 -15.19
CA VAL A 432 19.53 4.81 -16.49
C VAL A 432 20.48 3.61 -16.52
N THR A 433 21.41 3.53 -15.57
CA THR A 433 22.34 2.40 -15.40
C THR A 433 21.75 1.25 -14.59
N ASP A 434 20.56 1.40 -14.01
CA ASP A 434 19.86 0.29 -13.36
C ASP A 434 19.38 -0.70 -14.43
N THR A 435 20.23 -1.67 -14.74
CA THR A 435 20.09 -2.62 -15.85
C THR A 435 20.50 -4.01 -15.39
N VAL A 436 19.99 -5.05 -16.04
CA VAL A 436 20.25 -6.47 -15.73
C VAL A 436 21.75 -6.80 -15.69
N ALA A 437 22.56 -6.06 -16.44
CA ALA A 437 24.01 -6.22 -16.51
C ALA A 437 24.72 -5.86 -15.20
N ASN A 438 24.09 -5.06 -14.33
CA ASN A 438 24.64 -4.63 -13.05
C ASN A 438 24.07 -5.41 -11.87
N LEU A 439 23.31 -6.47 -12.12
CA LEU A 439 22.70 -7.28 -11.07
C LEU A 439 23.58 -8.44 -10.62
N SER A 440 23.33 -8.91 -9.40
CA SER A 440 23.57 -10.25 -8.91
C SER A 440 22.31 -11.14 -8.99
N PRO A 441 22.20 -11.98 -10.03
CA PRO A 441 21.15 -12.99 -10.11
C PRO A 441 21.15 -13.98 -8.95
N ALA A 442 22.31 -14.23 -8.33
CA ALA A 442 22.44 -15.18 -7.22
C ALA A 442 21.87 -14.65 -5.89
N LEU A 443 21.96 -13.34 -5.65
CA LEU A 443 21.24 -12.71 -4.52
C LEU A 443 19.74 -12.76 -4.75
N MET A 444 19.28 -12.32 -5.93
CA MET A 444 17.88 -12.32 -6.33
C MET A 444 17.20 -13.67 -6.13
N GLU A 445 17.84 -14.74 -6.60
CA GLU A 445 17.38 -16.13 -6.41
C GLU A 445 17.25 -16.51 -4.93
N ARG A 446 18.26 -16.21 -4.09
CA ARG A 446 18.21 -16.55 -2.66
C ARG A 446 17.15 -15.75 -1.91
N VAL A 447 16.98 -14.47 -2.21
CA VAL A 447 15.95 -13.61 -1.57
C VAL A 447 14.55 -14.07 -1.97
N ALA A 448 14.31 -14.39 -3.24
CA ALA A 448 13.02 -14.92 -3.70
C ALA A 448 12.71 -16.29 -3.08
N ARG A 449 13.69 -17.21 -3.03
CA ARG A 449 13.55 -18.50 -2.34
C ARG A 449 13.29 -18.36 -0.85
N ALA A 450 13.95 -17.42 -0.17
CA ALA A 450 13.72 -17.14 1.25
C ALA A 450 12.29 -16.63 1.50
N ASN A 451 11.77 -15.78 0.62
CA ASN A 451 10.38 -15.31 0.68
C ASN A 451 9.37 -16.45 0.38
N LEU A 452 9.63 -17.31 -0.62
CA LEU A 452 8.80 -18.50 -0.89
C LEU A 452 8.79 -19.43 0.32
N ALA A 453 9.97 -19.77 0.86
CA ALA A 453 10.09 -20.62 2.03
C ALA A 453 9.34 -20.01 3.24
N THR A 454 9.43 -18.68 3.40
CA THR A 454 8.71 -17.96 4.46
C THR A 454 7.22 -18.11 4.28
N LEU A 455 6.69 -17.80 3.09
CA LEU A 455 5.27 -17.99 2.75
C LEU A 455 4.80 -19.40 3.10
N LEU A 456 5.50 -20.43 2.61
CA LEU A 456 5.13 -21.83 2.85
C LEU A 456 5.26 -22.25 4.32
N THR A 457 6.16 -21.62 5.08
CA THR A 457 6.34 -21.84 6.52
C THR A 457 5.29 -21.12 7.37
N LEU A 458 4.61 -20.09 6.85
CA LEU A 458 3.54 -19.35 7.55
C LEU A 458 2.27 -20.20 7.78
N ASN A 459 2.43 -21.52 7.83
CA ASN A 459 1.41 -22.52 7.68
C ASN A 459 1.68 -23.78 8.50
N ALA A 460 1.50 -23.73 9.82
CA ALA A 460 1.62 -24.95 10.63
C ALA A 460 0.73 -24.87 11.87
N GLU A 461 -0.59 -24.91 11.65
CA GLU A 461 -1.66 -25.04 12.64
C GLU A 461 -1.75 -23.93 13.72
N PRO A 462 -2.97 -23.49 14.11
CA PRO A 462 -3.13 -22.98 15.46
C PRO A 462 -2.87 -24.15 16.40
N ARG A 463 -1.68 -24.22 17.02
CA ARG A 463 -1.53 -25.09 18.20
C ARG A 463 -2.52 -24.59 19.24
N ARG A 464 -3.61 -25.35 19.39
CA ARG A 464 -4.62 -25.16 20.44
C ARG A 464 -3.95 -25.06 21.81
#